data_AF-A0A6I2GRV8-F1
#
_entry.id   AF-A0A6I2GRV8-F1
#
_cell.length_a   1.000
_cell.length_b   1.000
_cell.length_c   1.000
_cell.angle_alpha   90.00
_cell.angle_beta   90.00
_cell.angle_gamma   90.00
#
_symmetry.space_group_name_H-M   'P 1'
#
loop_
_entity.id
_entity.type
_entity.pdbx_description
1 polymer ?
#
loop_
_entity_poly.entity_id
_entity_poly.type
_entity_poly.pdbx_seq_one_letter_code
_entity_poly.pdbx_strand_id
1 'polypeptide(L)'
;MDLLDLLRLPPVACLLFCTLHSLDFLLTIAGERVRQRRAAQVIRISGSYELNPLFRKVVDERRWWSWRFLLTLGVGGAVFYVASWSMLSTGRPDDLAALDLVLGAFVFSRLHIIQRHLHNLWLFDRIARHPESAVGEVHYERRVGVAGAAFQSGGAALLLAAAYVAAPSAFVLGGALSCGLLTLLGVVLALRAKPATAAAASGAPTPS
;
A
#
# COMPACT_ATOMS: atom_id res chain seq x y z
N MET A 1 -9.91 21.31 -21.18
CA MET A 1 -8.95 20.32 -20.67
C MET A 1 -9.48 19.88 -19.32
N ASP A 2 -10.02 18.67 -19.24
CA ASP A 2 -10.44 18.11 -17.96
C ASP A 2 -9.23 17.54 -17.18
N LEU A 3 -9.48 17.01 -15.98
CA LEU A 3 -8.41 16.43 -15.17
C LEU A 3 -7.76 15.22 -15.85
N LEU A 4 -8.55 14.38 -16.53
CA LEU A 4 -8.03 13.16 -17.18
C LEU A 4 -7.12 13.53 -18.36
N ASP A 5 -7.49 14.53 -19.15
CA ASP A 5 -6.64 15.08 -20.21
C ASP A 5 -5.28 15.52 -19.67
N LEU A 6 -5.25 16.19 -18.51
CA LEU A 6 -4.01 16.60 -17.87
C LEU A 6 -3.20 15.39 -17.39
N LEU A 7 -3.84 14.39 -16.77
CA LEU A 7 -3.16 13.18 -16.26
C LEU A 7 -2.56 12.33 -17.37
N ARG A 8 -3.10 12.37 -18.59
CA ARG A 8 -2.57 11.66 -19.76
C ARG A 8 -1.27 12.28 -20.30
N LEU A 9 -0.96 13.53 -19.96
CA LEU A 9 0.26 14.16 -20.42
C LEU A 9 1.48 13.40 -19.86
N PRO A 10 2.44 12.99 -20.71
CA PRO A 10 3.58 12.16 -20.29
C PRO A 10 4.37 12.69 -19.08
N PRO A 11 4.73 13.99 -19.00
CA PRO A 11 5.40 14.50 -17.80
C PRO A 11 4.50 14.45 -16.56
N VAL A 12 3.19 14.66 -16.70
CA VAL A 12 2.24 14.63 -15.59
C VAL A 12 2.04 13.21 -15.08
N ALA A 13 1.86 12.22 -15.96
CA ALA A 13 1.76 10.81 -15.60
C ALA A 13 3.02 10.32 -14.85
N CYS A 14 4.20 10.71 -15.33
CA CYS A 14 5.48 10.43 -14.68
C CYS A 14 5.58 11.08 -13.29
N LEU A 15 5.25 12.37 -13.18
CA LEU A 15 5.25 13.10 -11.90
C LEU A 15 4.25 12.52 -10.90
N LEU A 16 3.06 12.15 -11.35
CA LEU A 16 2.05 11.49 -10.55
C LEU A 16 2.58 10.15 -10.01
N PHE A 17 3.18 9.33 -10.88
CA PHE A 17 3.83 8.08 -10.47
C PHE A 17 4.89 8.33 -9.40
N CYS A 18 5.83 9.22 -9.67
CA CYS A 18 6.93 9.53 -8.76
C CYS A 18 6.43 10.04 -7.41
N THR A 19 5.39 10.88 -7.42
CA THR A 19 4.79 11.45 -6.21
C THR A 19 4.12 10.38 -5.37
N LEU A 20 3.22 9.58 -5.95
CA LEU A 20 2.48 8.56 -5.20
C LEU A 20 3.40 7.42 -4.73
N HIS A 21 4.37 7.01 -5.54
CA HIS A 21 5.35 5.99 -5.15
C HIS A 21 6.29 6.47 -4.04
N SER A 22 6.70 7.74 -4.09
CA SER A 22 7.51 8.34 -3.02
C SER A 22 6.70 8.50 -1.73
N LEU A 23 5.45 8.95 -1.83
CA LEU A 23 4.59 9.13 -0.67
C LEU A 23 4.33 7.81 0.06
N ASP A 24 4.04 6.74 -0.69
CA ASP A 24 3.91 5.38 -0.18
C ASP A 24 5.16 4.94 0.61
N PHE A 25 6.34 5.08 0.00
CA PHE A 25 7.61 4.74 0.63
C PHE A 25 7.90 5.58 1.89
N LEU A 26 7.73 6.90 1.81
CA LEU A 26 8.01 7.80 2.93
C LEU A 26 7.06 7.56 4.10
N LEU A 27 5.76 7.36 3.84
CA LEU A 27 4.77 7.07 4.88
C LEU A 27 5.02 5.71 5.52
N THR A 28 5.51 4.73 4.75
CA THR A 28 5.93 3.44 5.28
C THR A 28 7.07 3.60 6.29
N ILE A 29 8.13 4.34 5.94
CA ILE A 29 9.25 4.62 6.85
C ILE A 29 8.81 5.43 8.07
N ALA A 30 7.96 6.44 7.86
CA ALA A 30 7.42 7.25 8.96
C ALA A 30 6.59 6.39 9.92
N GLY A 31 5.73 5.51 9.39
CA GLY A 31 4.90 4.59 10.18
C GLY A 31 5.73 3.70 11.08
N GLU A 32 6.76 3.06 10.52
CA GLU A 32 7.66 2.20 11.30
C GLU A 32 8.41 2.97 12.40
N ARG A 33 8.81 4.22 12.13
CA ARG A 33 9.47 5.06 13.13
C ARG A 33 8.55 5.42 14.29
N VAL A 34 7.32 5.83 13.99
CA VAL A 34 6.33 6.16 15.04
C VAL A 34 6.00 4.92 15.85
N ARG A 35 5.82 3.76 15.19
CA ARG A 35 5.59 2.48 15.85
C ARG A 35 6.71 2.13 16.83
N GLN A 36 7.96 2.20 16.40
CA GLN A 36 9.12 1.80 17.20
C GLN A 36 9.48 2.77 18.32
N ARG A 37 9.36 4.08 18.08
CA ARG A 37 9.77 5.09 19.07
C ARG A 37 8.69 5.37 20.10
N ARG A 38 7.42 5.33 19.68
CA ARG A 38 6.32 5.81 20.50
C ARG A 38 5.40 4.67 20.92
N ALA A 39 4.82 3.95 19.96
CA ALA A 39 3.87 2.89 20.28
C ALA A 39 4.49 1.70 21.03
N ALA A 40 5.74 1.33 20.71
CA ALA A 40 6.45 0.21 21.33
C ALA A 40 6.69 0.37 22.85
N GLN A 41 6.58 1.59 23.38
CA GLN A 41 6.67 1.86 24.82
C GLN A 41 5.39 1.45 25.57
N VAL A 42 4.26 1.38 24.85
CA VAL A 42 2.92 1.15 25.42
C VAL A 42 2.36 -0.20 24.97
N ILE A 43 2.53 -0.54 23.69
CA ILE A 43 2.06 -1.77 23.07
C ILE A 43 3.19 -2.45 22.32
N ARG A 44 3.49 -3.69 22.68
CA ARG A 44 4.37 -4.54 21.89
C ARG A 44 3.61 -5.12 20.71
N ILE A 45 3.95 -4.66 19.52
CA ILE A 45 3.42 -5.17 18.25
C ILE A 45 4.49 -6.06 17.60
N SER A 46 4.25 -7.36 17.62
CA SER A 46 5.18 -8.35 17.05
C SER A 46 5.09 -8.41 15.53
N GLY A 47 6.19 -8.77 14.89
CA GLY A 47 6.31 -8.87 13.43
C GLY A 47 6.86 -7.62 12.75
N SER A 48 6.96 -7.72 11.42
CA SER A 48 7.42 -6.62 10.56
C SER A 48 6.23 -5.76 10.16
N TYR A 49 6.40 -4.45 10.25
CA TYR A 49 5.41 -3.50 9.75
C TYR A 49 5.24 -3.59 8.23
N GLU A 50 6.35 -3.77 7.51
CA GLU A 50 6.32 -3.91 6.06
C GLU A 50 5.97 -5.34 5.65
N LEU A 51 4.95 -5.47 4.81
CA LEU A 51 4.52 -6.76 4.24
C LEU A 51 5.30 -7.10 2.97
N ASN A 52 5.80 -6.11 2.23
CA ASN A 52 6.55 -6.33 1.00
C ASN A 52 7.99 -6.79 1.29
N PRO A 53 8.38 -8.01 0.88
CA PRO A 53 9.72 -8.54 1.14
C PRO A 53 10.83 -7.71 0.49
N LEU A 54 10.55 -7.00 -0.61
CA LEU A 54 11.55 -6.20 -1.32
C LEU A 54 12.09 -5.02 -0.49
N PHE A 55 11.20 -4.39 0.30
CA PHE A 55 11.52 -3.21 1.09
C PHE A 55 11.68 -3.48 2.57
N ARG A 56 11.30 -4.69 3.04
CA ARG A 56 11.32 -5.08 4.46
C ARG A 56 12.60 -4.67 5.20
N LYS A 57 13.77 -5.09 4.72
CA LYS A 57 15.07 -4.76 5.35
C LYS A 57 15.30 -3.24 5.44
N VAL A 58 14.93 -2.49 4.41
CA VAL A 58 15.10 -1.03 4.37
C VAL A 58 14.19 -0.35 5.38
N VAL A 59 12.95 -0.84 5.49
CA VAL A 59 11.95 -0.33 6.45
C VAL A 59 12.34 -0.65 7.88
N ASP A 60 12.78 -1.88 8.14
CA ASP A 60 13.26 -2.31 9.46
C ASP A 60 14.50 -1.50 9.90
N GLU A 61 15.42 -1.22 8.98
CA GLU A 61 16.57 -0.33 9.19
C GLU A 61 16.20 1.16 9.22
N ARG A 62 14.94 1.51 8.89
CA ARG A 62 14.39 2.89 8.87
C ARG A 62 15.19 3.86 8.00
N ARG A 63 15.76 3.36 6.90
CA ARG A 63 16.56 4.16 5.96
C ARG A 63 15.64 4.96 5.03
N TRP A 64 15.86 6.28 4.97
CA TRP A 64 15.10 7.18 4.09
C TRP A 64 15.41 7.02 2.60
N TRP A 65 16.44 6.25 2.27
CA TRP A 65 16.83 5.97 0.89
C TRP A 65 17.21 4.51 0.71
N SER A 66 17.01 4.01 -0.50
CA SER A 66 17.46 2.68 -0.91
C SER A 66 17.69 2.71 -2.41
N TRP A 67 18.78 2.10 -2.86
CA TRP A 67 19.02 1.91 -4.28
C TRP A 67 17.85 1.21 -4.99
N ARG A 68 17.20 0.25 -4.30
CA ARG A 68 15.99 -0.42 -4.82
C ARG A 68 14.83 0.56 -4.99
N PHE A 69 14.64 1.47 -4.05
CA PHE A 69 13.60 2.50 -4.16
C PHE A 69 13.88 3.41 -5.35
N LEU A 70 15.11 3.95 -5.46
CA LEU A 70 15.51 4.81 -6.56
C LEU A 70 15.38 4.11 -7.93
N LEU A 71 15.74 2.83 -8.01
CA LEU A 71 15.56 2.04 -9.23
C LEU A 71 14.07 1.90 -9.59
N THR A 72 13.21 1.53 -8.64
CA THR A 72 11.76 1.43 -8.91
C THR A 72 11.13 2.77 -9.25
N LEU A 73 11.62 3.86 -8.65
CA LEU A 73 11.16 5.22 -8.92
C LEU A 73 11.54 5.64 -10.35
N GLY A 74 12.81 5.48 -10.72
CA GLY A 74 13.33 5.86 -12.04
C GLY A 74 12.75 5.00 -13.17
N VAL A 75 12.79 3.67 -13.01
CA VAL A 75 12.26 2.75 -14.02
C VAL A 75 10.75 2.90 -14.14
N GLY A 76 10.03 2.96 -13.02
CA GLY A 76 8.58 3.13 -13.03
C GLY A 76 8.15 4.47 -13.63
N GLY A 77 8.83 5.57 -13.28
CA GLY A 77 8.57 6.89 -13.86
C GLY A 77 8.82 6.91 -15.37
N ALA A 78 9.92 6.31 -15.83
CA ALA A 78 10.22 6.17 -17.26
C ALA A 78 9.15 5.33 -17.99
N VAL A 79 8.68 4.24 -17.40
CA VAL A 79 7.60 3.42 -17.97
C VAL A 79 6.32 4.23 -18.11
N PHE A 80 5.91 4.98 -17.07
CA PHE A 80 4.70 5.83 -17.16
C PHE A 80 4.84 6.93 -18.20
N TYR A 81 6.02 7.55 -18.30
CA TYR A 81 6.30 8.56 -19.32
C TYR A 81 6.18 7.97 -20.73
N VAL A 82 6.88 6.87 -21.01
CA VAL A 82 6.91 6.23 -22.35
C VAL A 82 5.56 5.66 -22.73
N ALA A 83 4.85 5.00 -21.81
CA ALA A 83 3.51 4.46 -22.06
C ALA A 83 2.52 5.58 -22.40
N SER A 84 2.51 6.65 -21.61
CA SER A 84 1.63 7.81 -21.85
C SER A 84 1.98 8.49 -23.17
N TRP A 85 3.26 8.68 -23.47
CA TRP A 85 3.70 9.27 -24.75
C TRP A 85 3.24 8.41 -25.93
N SER A 86 3.51 7.10 -25.87
CA SER A 86 3.14 6.17 -26.93
C SER A 86 1.64 6.17 -27.18
N MET A 87 0.82 5.98 -26.13
CA MET A 87 -0.64 5.89 -26.26
C MET A 87 -1.28 7.23 -26.65
N LEU A 88 -0.75 8.36 -26.17
CA LEU A 88 -1.25 9.68 -26.55
C LEU A 88 -0.89 10.02 -28.01
N SER A 89 0.29 9.59 -28.48
CA SER A 89 0.77 9.87 -29.84
C SER A 89 -0.02 9.18 -30.95
N THR A 90 -0.66 8.04 -30.66
CA THR A 90 -1.52 7.34 -31.64
C THR A 90 -2.88 8.02 -31.79
N GLY A 91 -3.37 8.70 -30.74
CA GLY A 91 -4.69 9.34 -30.70
C GLY A 91 -5.87 8.37 -30.82
N ARG A 92 -5.64 7.05 -30.71
CA ARG A 92 -6.69 6.04 -30.88
C ARG A 92 -7.57 5.98 -29.62
N PRO A 93 -8.91 5.94 -29.75
CA PRO A 93 -9.80 5.85 -28.59
C PRO A 93 -9.48 4.67 -27.66
N ASP A 94 -9.15 3.51 -28.22
CA ASP A 94 -8.80 2.31 -27.44
C ASP A 94 -7.51 2.49 -26.62
N ASP A 95 -6.51 3.18 -27.20
CA ASP A 95 -5.24 3.44 -26.51
C ASP A 95 -5.43 4.45 -25.37
N LEU A 96 -6.30 5.45 -25.55
CA LEU A 96 -6.66 6.39 -24.49
C LEU A 96 -7.44 5.71 -23.36
N ALA A 97 -8.37 4.82 -23.70
CA ALA A 97 -9.10 4.02 -22.71
C ALA A 97 -8.16 3.08 -21.94
N ALA A 98 -7.20 2.45 -22.60
CA ALA A 98 -6.18 1.63 -21.96
C ALA A 98 -5.27 2.45 -21.04
N LEU A 99 -4.87 3.65 -21.46
CA LEU A 99 -4.10 4.57 -20.62
C LEU A 99 -4.87 4.98 -19.37
N ASP A 100 -6.15 5.35 -19.52
CA ASP A 100 -7.03 5.68 -18.40
C ASP A 100 -7.17 4.52 -17.43
N LEU A 101 -7.35 3.29 -17.94
CA LEU A 101 -7.41 2.07 -17.14
C LEU A 101 -6.14 1.88 -16.30
N VAL A 102 -4.96 2.06 -16.90
CA VAL A 102 -3.66 1.93 -16.21
C VAL A 102 -3.47 3.04 -15.17
N LEU A 103 -3.78 4.30 -15.52
CA LEU A 103 -3.69 5.43 -14.61
C LEU A 103 -4.63 5.24 -13.41
N GLY A 104 -5.86 4.83 -13.66
CA GLY A 104 -6.84 4.54 -12.62
C GLY A 104 -6.40 3.41 -11.69
N ALA A 105 -5.92 2.31 -12.27
CA ALA A 105 -5.36 1.18 -11.52
C ALA A 105 -4.22 1.64 -10.60
N PHE A 106 -3.30 2.46 -11.11
CA PHE A 106 -2.19 2.96 -10.30
C PHE A 106 -2.63 3.94 -9.22
N VAL A 107 -3.44 4.95 -9.57
CA VAL A 107 -3.87 5.99 -8.63
C VAL A 107 -4.65 5.39 -7.47
N PHE A 108 -5.68 4.60 -7.74
CA PHE A 108 -6.53 4.08 -6.67
C PHE A 108 -5.83 3.04 -5.81
N SER A 109 -5.00 2.15 -6.39
CA SER A 109 -4.21 1.21 -5.59
C SER A 109 -3.23 1.94 -4.68
N ARG A 110 -2.57 3.01 -5.14
CA ARG A 110 -1.68 3.83 -4.30
C ARG A 110 -2.42 4.62 -3.25
N LEU A 111 -3.51 5.30 -3.60
CA LEU A 111 -4.32 6.05 -2.63
C LEU A 111 -4.84 5.14 -1.51
N HIS A 112 -5.27 3.92 -1.86
CA HIS A 112 -5.69 2.93 -0.87
C HIS A 112 -4.55 2.56 0.09
N ILE A 113 -3.36 2.27 -0.43
CA ILE A 113 -2.19 1.94 0.39
C ILE A 113 -1.78 3.13 1.27
N ILE A 114 -1.74 4.34 0.70
CA ILE A 114 -1.44 5.60 1.41
C ILE A 114 -2.45 5.83 2.55
N GLN A 115 -3.74 5.64 2.30
CA GLN A 115 -4.79 5.78 3.32
C GLN A 115 -4.54 4.86 4.51
N ARG A 116 -4.13 3.61 4.26
CA ARG A 116 -3.75 2.66 5.32
C ARG A 116 -2.53 3.14 6.11
N HIS A 117 -1.49 3.66 5.45
CA HIS A 117 -0.33 4.20 6.14
C HIS A 117 -0.65 5.42 7.00
N LEU A 118 -1.51 6.32 6.51
CA LEU A 118 -2.00 7.46 7.27
C LEU A 118 -2.83 7.02 8.49
N HIS A 119 -3.70 6.03 8.31
CA HIS A 119 -4.46 5.45 9.42
C HIS A 119 -3.55 4.84 10.49
N ASN A 120 -2.55 4.05 10.09
CA ASN A 120 -1.59 3.45 11.02
C ASN A 120 -0.76 4.52 11.76
N LEU A 121 -0.30 5.54 11.04
CA LEU A 121 0.41 6.67 11.64
C LEU A 121 -0.43 7.39 12.69
N TRP A 122 -1.68 7.69 12.34
CA TRP A 122 -2.64 8.31 13.26
C TRP A 122 -2.88 7.43 14.49
N LEU A 123 -3.12 6.12 14.29
CA LEU A 123 -3.35 5.18 15.38
C LEU A 123 -2.15 5.09 16.33
N PHE A 124 -0.94 4.92 15.80
CA PHE A 124 0.27 4.83 16.63
C PHE A 124 0.58 6.14 17.34
N ASP A 125 0.34 7.29 16.71
CA ASP A 125 0.48 8.59 17.38
C ASP A 125 -0.54 8.77 18.50
N ARG A 126 -1.79 8.32 18.31
CA ARG A 126 -2.84 8.40 19.34
C ARG A 126 -2.54 7.51 20.54
N ILE A 127 -2.16 6.26 20.32
CA ILE A 127 -1.75 5.32 21.38
C ILE A 127 -0.59 5.90 22.19
N ALA A 128 0.39 6.50 21.50
CA ALA A 128 1.52 7.11 22.15
C ALA A 128 1.19 8.32 23.04
N ARG A 129 0.18 9.11 22.67
CA ARG A 129 -0.23 10.31 23.43
C ARG A 129 -1.18 10.00 24.59
N HIS A 130 -1.89 8.87 24.52
CA HIS A 130 -2.89 8.45 25.50
C HIS A 130 -2.59 7.00 25.92
N PRO A 131 -1.46 6.74 26.59
CA PRO A 131 -1.00 5.39 26.90
C PRO A 131 -2.01 4.58 27.74
N GLU A 132 -2.82 5.24 28.54
CA GLU A 132 -3.91 4.64 29.32
C GLU A 132 -5.05 4.07 28.45
N SER A 133 -5.17 4.51 27.20
CA SER A 133 -6.23 4.05 26.29
C SER A 133 -5.99 2.64 25.73
N ALA A 134 -4.75 2.16 25.75
CA ALA A 134 -4.40 0.83 25.25
C ALA A 134 -3.06 0.37 25.83
N VAL A 135 -3.09 -0.54 26.81
CA VAL A 135 -1.90 -1.16 27.41
C VAL A 135 -1.94 -2.66 27.15
N GLY A 136 -0.83 -3.24 26.67
CA GLY A 136 -0.73 -4.68 26.50
C GLY A 136 0.22 -5.12 25.40
N GLU A 137 0.17 -6.39 25.04
CA GLU A 137 0.94 -6.96 23.94
C GLU A 137 -0.01 -7.52 22.89
N VAL A 138 0.14 -7.07 21.64
CA VAL A 138 -0.67 -7.53 20.51
C VAL A 138 0.24 -8.26 19.53
N HIS A 139 0.11 -9.58 19.54
CA HIS A 139 0.79 -10.44 18.58
C HIS A 139 -0.06 -10.57 17.32
N TYR A 140 0.27 -9.82 16.27
CA TYR A 140 -0.35 -10.03 14.97
C TYR A 140 0.31 -11.20 14.25
N GLU A 141 -0.44 -12.28 14.10
CA GLU A 141 -0.08 -13.30 13.14
C GLU A 141 -0.10 -12.71 11.72
N ARG A 142 0.89 -13.06 10.89
CA ARG A 142 1.00 -12.59 9.51
C ARG A 142 -0.30 -12.80 8.72
N ARG A 143 -0.98 -13.92 8.95
CA ARG A 143 -2.25 -14.25 8.31
C ARG A 143 -3.31 -13.18 8.58
N VAL A 144 -3.44 -12.74 9.83
CA VAL A 144 -4.42 -11.72 10.25
C VAL A 144 -4.07 -10.36 9.62
N GLY A 145 -2.80 -9.96 9.64
CA GLY A 145 -2.37 -8.70 9.03
C GLY A 145 -2.63 -8.64 7.52
N VAL A 146 -2.33 -9.74 6.80
CA VAL A 146 -2.59 -9.83 5.36
C VAL A 146 -4.09 -9.90 5.06
N ALA A 147 -4.87 -10.65 5.85
CA ALA A 147 -6.32 -10.72 5.68
C ALA A 147 -7.01 -9.37 5.94
N GLY A 148 -6.57 -8.63 6.95
CA GLY A 148 -7.05 -7.26 7.22
C GLY A 148 -6.73 -6.30 6.07
N ALA A 149 -5.52 -6.37 5.51
CA ALA A 149 -5.17 -5.59 4.33
C ALA A 149 -6.04 -5.96 3.12
N ALA A 150 -6.28 -7.26 2.89
CA ALA A 150 -7.15 -7.73 1.81
C ALA A 150 -8.58 -7.22 1.96
N PHE A 151 -9.14 -7.27 3.18
CA PHE A 151 -10.48 -6.77 3.47
C PHE A 151 -10.61 -5.27 3.15
N GLN A 152 -9.63 -4.46 3.55
CA GLN A 152 -9.63 -3.03 3.25
C GLN A 152 -9.56 -2.77 1.74
N SER A 153 -8.72 -3.51 1.00
CA SER A 153 -8.66 -3.42 -0.46
C SER A 153 -9.98 -3.85 -1.12
N GLY A 154 -10.66 -4.84 -0.54
CA GLY A 154 -11.93 -5.36 -1.03
C GLY A 154 -13.05 -4.34 -0.88
N GLY A 155 -13.09 -3.63 0.25
CA GLY A 155 -13.99 -2.51 0.45
C GLY A 155 -13.78 -1.39 -0.59
N ALA A 156 -12.52 -1.03 -0.87
CA ALA A 156 -12.21 -0.05 -1.90
C ALA A 156 -12.62 -0.52 -3.31
N ALA A 157 -12.38 -1.80 -3.63
CA ALA A 157 -12.79 -2.40 -4.90
C ALA A 157 -14.31 -2.37 -5.09
N LEU A 158 -15.08 -2.71 -4.05
CA LEU A 158 -16.53 -2.71 -4.09
C LEU A 158 -17.10 -1.29 -4.30
N LEU A 159 -16.56 -0.30 -3.59
CA LEU A 159 -16.97 1.10 -3.76
C LEU A 159 -16.67 1.62 -5.17
N LEU A 160 -15.48 1.30 -5.71
CA LEU A 160 -15.11 1.70 -7.08
C LEU A 160 -15.93 0.95 -8.14
N ALA A 161 -16.28 -0.32 -7.91
CA ALA A 161 -17.17 -1.07 -8.79
C ALA A 161 -18.58 -0.46 -8.80
N ALA A 162 -19.11 -0.07 -7.64
CA ALA A 162 -20.39 0.65 -7.56
C ALA A 162 -20.32 2.01 -8.28
N ALA A 163 -19.22 2.76 -8.11
CA ALA A 163 -18.99 4.01 -8.82
C ALA A 163 -18.91 3.80 -10.34
N TYR A 164 -18.28 2.72 -10.81
CA TYR A 164 -18.22 2.36 -12.23
C TYR A 164 -19.61 2.02 -12.80
N VAL A 165 -20.45 1.29 -12.05
CA VAL A 165 -21.83 1.00 -12.47
C VAL A 165 -22.65 2.28 -12.61
N ALA A 166 -22.46 3.24 -11.70
CA ALA A 166 -23.15 4.52 -11.75
C ALA A 166 -22.63 5.46 -12.86
N ALA A 167 -21.32 5.44 -13.12
CA ALA A 167 -20.65 6.29 -14.10
C ALA A 167 -19.51 5.50 -14.79
N PRO A 168 -19.80 4.79 -15.90
CA PRO A 168 -18.81 3.97 -16.58
C PRO A 168 -17.62 4.79 -17.08
N SER A 169 -16.44 4.46 -16.56
CA SER A 169 -15.16 5.10 -16.90
C SER A 169 -14.04 4.07 -16.82
N ALA A 170 -13.17 4.03 -17.84
CA ALA A 170 -12.00 3.15 -17.84
C ALA A 170 -11.08 3.44 -16.65
N PHE A 171 -10.95 4.71 -16.25
CA PHE A 171 -10.17 5.11 -15.07
C PHE A 171 -10.73 4.51 -13.78
N VAL A 172 -12.05 4.61 -13.55
CA VAL A 172 -12.69 4.04 -12.35
C VAL A 172 -12.62 2.51 -12.37
N LEU A 173 -12.84 1.89 -13.54
CA LEU A 173 -12.71 0.44 -13.72
C LEU A 173 -11.31 -0.05 -13.38
N GLY A 174 -10.28 0.65 -13.85
CA GLY A 174 -8.89 0.33 -13.54
C GLY A 174 -8.64 0.32 -12.03
N GLY A 175 -9.18 1.32 -11.34
CA GLY A 175 -9.15 1.38 -9.87
C GLY A 175 -9.82 0.18 -9.22
N ALA A 176 -11.06 -0.14 -9.62
CA ALA A 176 -11.81 -1.29 -9.09
C ALA A 176 -11.05 -2.61 -9.30
N LEU A 177 -10.53 -2.84 -10.52
CA LEU A 177 -9.79 -4.05 -10.87
C LEU A 177 -8.49 -4.18 -10.07
N SER A 178 -7.73 -3.09 -9.92
CA SER A 178 -6.47 -3.12 -9.17
C SER A 178 -6.67 -3.40 -7.68
N CYS A 179 -7.65 -2.75 -7.04
CA CYS A 179 -8.02 -3.01 -5.65
C CYS A 179 -8.59 -4.43 -5.48
N GLY A 180 -9.38 -4.91 -6.44
CA GLY A 180 -9.87 -6.29 -6.48
C GLY A 180 -8.73 -7.30 -6.56
N LEU A 181 -7.75 -7.06 -7.43
CA LEU A 181 -6.56 -7.90 -7.55
C LEU A 181 -5.74 -7.93 -6.25
N LEU A 182 -5.51 -6.77 -5.62
CA LEU A 182 -4.84 -6.69 -4.31
C LEU A 182 -5.59 -7.50 -3.24
N THR A 183 -6.93 -7.46 -3.27
CA THR A 183 -7.80 -8.26 -2.38
C THR A 183 -7.57 -9.75 -2.60
N LEU A 184 -7.65 -10.22 -3.85
CA LEU A 184 -7.47 -11.63 -4.19
C LEU A 184 -6.07 -12.12 -3.81
N LEU A 185 -5.04 -11.36 -4.13
CA LEU A 185 -3.66 -11.67 -3.75
C LEU A 185 -3.51 -11.74 -2.24
N GLY A 186 -4.09 -10.79 -1.51
CA GLY A 186 -4.11 -10.79 -0.05
C GLY A 186 -4.80 -12.02 0.53
N VAL A 187 -5.98 -12.40 0.02
CA VAL A 187 -6.69 -13.61 0.45
C VAL A 187 -5.85 -14.86 0.20
N VAL A 188 -5.28 -15.01 -1.00
CA VAL A 188 -4.41 -16.16 -1.34
C VAL A 188 -3.19 -16.21 -0.42
N LEU A 189 -2.54 -15.08 -0.16
CA LEU A 189 -1.39 -15.00 0.74
C LEU A 189 -1.77 -15.30 2.20
N ALA A 190 -2.95 -14.87 2.65
CA ALA A 190 -3.46 -15.18 3.99
C ALA A 190 -3.77 -16.67 4.13
N LEU A 191 -4.37 -17.30 3.11
CA LEU A 191 -4.64 -18.74 3.11
C LEU A 191 -3.36 -19.59 3.07
N ARG A 192 -2.31 -19.09 2.41
CA ARG A 192 -1.00 -19.76 2.33
C ARG A 192 -0.08 -19.49 3.54
N ALA A 193 -0.42 -18.51 4.38
CA ALA A 193 0.37 -18.21 5.57
C ALA A 193 0.22 -19.35 6.58
N LYS A 194 1.33 -20.02 6.89
CA LYS A 194 1.36 -21.01 7.97
C LYS A 194 1.20 -20.30 9.33
N PRO A 195 0.44 -20.88 10.28
CA PRO A 195 0.41 -20.37 11.63
C PRO A 195 1.84 -20.34 12.19
N ALA A 196 2.18 -19.28 12.91
CA ALA A 196 3.38 -19.32 13.73
C ALA A 196 3.18 -20.42 14.77
N THR A 197 4.01 -21.47 14.73
CA THR A 197 3.89 -22.61 15.63
C THR A 197 3.96 -22.11 17.08
N ALA A 198 2.94 -22.40 17.89
CA ALA A 198 2.81 -21.97 19.29
C ALA A 198 3.96 -22.45 20.21
N ALA A 199 4.87 -23.28 19.70
CA ALA A 199 6.01 -23.86 20.43
C ALA A 199 7.07 -22.83 20.88
N ALA A 200 7.05 -21.58 20.38
CA ALA A 200 7.92 -20.52 20.88
C ALA A 200 7.31 -19.69 22.03
N ALA A 201 6.02 -19.89 22.35
CA ALA A 201 5.31 -19.14 23.38
C ALA A 201 5.31 -19.83 24.75
N SER A 202 5.68 -21.11 24.83
CA SER A 202 5.91 -21.81 26.11
C SER A 202 7.35 -21.57 26.59
N GLY A 203 7.68 -20.32 26.92
CA GLY A 203 8.80 -20.03 27.81
C GLY A 203 8.48 -20.49 29.22
N ALA A 204 8.25 -21.81 29.40
CA ALA A 204 8.09 -22.38 30.72
C ALA A 204 9.42 -22.17 31.47
N PRO A 205 9.39 -21.50 32.65
CA PRO A 205 10.59 -21.39 33.46
C PRO A 205 11.07 -22.80 33.80
N THR A 206 12.33 -23.11 33.50
CA THR A 206 13.00 -24.30 34.04
C THR A 206 12.93 -24.21 35.56
N PRO A 207 12.25 -25.15 36.24
CA PRO A 207 12.33 -25.21 37.70
C PRO A 207 13.78 -25.52 38.06
N SER A 208 14.37 -24.63 38.86
CA SER A 208 15.66 -24.79 39.53
C SER A 208 15.60 -25.90 40.57
#